data_AF-A0AAU5VSD1-F1
#
_entry.id   AF-A0AAU5VSD1-F1
#
_cell.length_a   1.000
_cell.length_b   1.000
_cell.length_c   1.000
_cell.angle_alpha   90.00
_cell.angle_beta   90.00
_cell.angle_gamma   90.00
#
_symmetry.space_group_name_H-M   'P 1'
#
loop_
_entity.id
_entity.type
_entity.pdbx_description
1 polymer ?
#
loop_
_entity_poly.entity_id
_entity_poly.type
_entity_poly.pdbx_seq_one_letter_code
_entity_poly.pdbx_strand_id
1 'polypeptide(L)'
;MTATSVGALLLCRAEPETVRPVAHLLRERMLLVPAGDGWSVLVPEGKPWRKDPREGAAADGGAEPVDRVVGGWATALAVGSTWPVLALWWDDDRSGYTLASGFRRPVGYTWLADGTPAAEEEAMRTSAARLGLDPVLDVQALEALTRADPEADAAARLRGLLAVLTRAGVALPPGLTPGEPGDRLRSVAGIHPQAEQIEWAGWRDAVRAELDAVESGSLGPWMLGPRARAVAAAQVATGLPLTLWGARRRSGGWVTAGLILLVQGLLGFAYNRFRGAENPGR
;
A
#
# COMPACT_ATOMS: atom_id res chain seq x y z
N MET A 1 -17.51 -7.39 -27.85
CA MET A 1 -16.58 -6.64 -26.97
C MET A 1 -16.56 -7.35 -25.64
N THR A 2 -15.67 -8.33 -25.48
CA THR A 2 -15.44 -9.03 -24.21
C THR A 2 -14.73 -8.05 -23.28
N ALA A 3 -15.28 -7.84 -22.09
CA ALA A 3 -14.71 -6.91 -21.12
C ALA A 3 -13.28 -7.36 -20.76
N THR A 4 -12.33 -6.42 -20.79
CA THR A 4 -10.95 -6.66 -20.40
C THR A 4 -10.90 -7.13 -18.95
N SER A 5 -10.48 -8.38 -18.75
CA SER A 5 -10.61 -9.08 -17.47
C SER A 5 -9.43 -8.76 -16.56
N VAL A 6 -9.04 -7.49 -16.43
CA VAL A 6 -7.93 -7.13 -15.55
C VAL A 6 -8.34 -7.30 -14.08
N GLY A 7 -7.53 -8.03 -13.32
CA GLY A 7 -7.80 -8.36 -11.93
C GLY A 7 -6.55 -8.74 -11.15
N ALA A 8 -6.66 -8.71 -9.83
CA ALA A 8 -5.60 -9.11 -8.92
C ALA A 8 -6.14 -9.54 -7.56
N LEU A 9 -5.36 -10.36 -6.87
CA LEU A 9 -5.59 -10.81 -5.49
C LEU A 9 -4.27 -10.83 -4.73
N LEU A 10 -4.29 -10.51 -3.45
CA LEU A 10 -3.12 -10.57 -2.57
C LEU A 10 -3.37 -11.62 -1.48
N LEU A 11 -2.76 -12.80 -1.61
CA LEU A 11 -2.83 -13.85 -0.60
C LEU A 11 -1.76 -13.61 0.46
N CYS A 12 -2.19 -13.46 1.70
CA CYS A 12 -1.35 -13.20 2.85
C CYS A 12 -1.34 -14.46 3.72
N ARG A 13 -0.16 -15.00 4.04
CA ARG A 13 -0.03 -16.16 4.95
C ARG A 13 -0.13 -15.73 6.42
N ALA A 14 -1.25 -15.09 6.74
CA ALA A 14 -1.63 -14.71 8.08
C ALA A 14 -3.16 -14.53 8.15
N GLU A 15 -3.70 -14.67 9.36
CA GLU A 15 -5.11 -14.41 9.65
C GLU A 15 -5.49 -12.94 9.41
N PRO A 16 -6.75 -12.64 9.07
CA PRO A 16 -7.22 -11.28 8.80
C PRO A 16 -6.84 -10.26 9.88
N GLU A 17 -6.94 -10.63 11.16
CA GLU A 17 -6.60 -9.76 12.29
C GLU A 17 -5.13 -9.30 12.30
N THR A 18 -4.23 -10.16 11.80
CA THR A 18 -2.80 -9.86 11.70
C THR A 18 -2.48 -9.04 10.44
N VAL A 19 -3.24 -9.23 9.36
CA VAL A 19 -3.05 -8.52 8.08
C VAL A 19 -3.60 -7.11 8.13
N ARG A 20 -4.74 -6.90 8.80
CA ARG A 20 -5.47 -5.63 8.85
C ARG A 20 -4.57 -4.41 9.15
N PRO A 21 -3.75 -4.39 10.22
CA PRO A 21 -2.95 -3.21 10.56
C PRO A 21 -1.92 -2.86 9.48
N VAL A 22 -1.31 -3.87 8.86
CA VAL A 22 -0.30 -3.69 7.80
C VAL A 22 -0.97 -3.26 6.49
N ALA A 23 -2.15 -3.81 6.17
CA ALA A 23 -2.91 -3.46 4.98
C ALA A 23 -3.34 -1.99 4.98
N HIS A 24 -3.69 -1.40 6.13
CA HIS A 24 -4.00 0.03 6.23
C HIS A 24 -2.82 0.94 5.81
N LEU A 25 -1.57 0.46 5.94
CA LEU A 25 -0.39 1.23 5.53
C LEU A 25 -0.22 1.31 4.01
N LEU A 26 -0.87 0.42 3.24
CA LEU A 26 -0.89 0.52 1.78
C LEU A 26 -1.64 1.78 1.30
N ARG A 27 -2.49 2.37 2.14
CA ARG A 27 -3.34 3.54 1.81
C ARG A 27 -4.24 3.31 0.59
N GLU A 28 -4.55 2.05 0.32
CA GLU A 28 -5.41 1.63 -0.77
C GLU A 28 -6.67 1.00 -0.19
N ARG A 29 -7.81 1.25 -0.84
CA ARG A 29 -9.05 0.59 -0.45
C ARG A 29 -9.00 -0.86 -0.89
N MET A 30 -9.27 -1.77 0.03
CA MET A 30 -9.28 -3.21 -0.23
C MET A 30 -10.33 -3.89 0.65
N LEU A 31 -10.86 -5.01 0.17
CA LEU A 31 -11.64 -5.92 1.00
C LEU A 31 -10.72 -7.04 1.51
N LEU A 32 -10.72 -7.25 2.82
CA LEU A 32 -10.02 -8.34 3.49
C LEU A 32 -11.02 -9.44 3.86
N VAL A 33 -10.74 -10.67 3.43
CA VAL A 33 -11.54 -11.85 3.80
C VAL A 33 -10.60 -13.01 4.18
N PRO A 34 -11.03 -13.93 5.05
CA PRO A 34 -10.29 -15.16 5.29
C PRO A 34 -10.19 -16.01 4.01
N ALA A 35 -9.08 -16.72 3.86
CA ALA A 35 -8.75 -17.52 2.68
C ALA A 35 -8.18 -18.89 3.05
N GLY A 36 -8.71 -19.50 4.11
CA GLY A 36 -8.28 -20.79 4.64
C GLY A 36 -7.45 -20.68 5.92
N ASP A 37 -6.87 -21.81 6.36
CA ASP A 37 -6.19 -21.93 7.65
C ASP A 37 -4.86 -21.16 7.66
N GLY A 38 -4.77 -20.08 8.44
CA GLY A 38 -3.60 -19.20 8.47
C GLY A 38 -3.44 -18.35 7.22
N TRP A 39 -4.50 -18.17 6.42
CA TRP A 39 -4.48 -17.39 5.19
C TRP A 39 -5.62 -16.37 5.13
N SER A 40 -5.31 -15.23 4.53
CA SER A 40 -6.30 -14.22 4.17
C SER A 40 -6.03 -13.69 2.77
N VAL A 41 -7.05 -13.09 2.16
CA VAL A 41 -6.94 -12.47 0.84
C VAL A 41 -7.42 -11.03 0.89
N LEU A 42 -6.61 -10.16 0.31
CA LEU A 42 -6.97 -8.77 0.02
C LEU A 42 -7.41 -8.66 -1.44
N VAL A 43 -8.60 -8.09 -1.65
CA VAL A 43 -9.21 -7.83 -2.95
C VAL A 43 -9.19 -6.32 -3.20
N PRO A 44 -8.38 -5.82 -4.15
CA PRO A 44 -8.28 -4.39 -4.42
C PRO A 44 -9.61 -3.76 -4.84
N GLU A 45 -9.95 -2.65 -4.20
CA GLU A 45 -11.08 -1.82 -4.59
C GLU A 45 -10.71 -0.75 -5.63
N GLY A 46 -9.44 -0.43 -5.77
CA GLY A 46 -8.96 0.42 -6.85
C GLY A 46 -8.77 -0.36 -8.15
N LYS A 47 -8.71 0.35 -9.27
CA LYS A 47 -8.03 -0.14 -10.48
C LYS A 47 -6.95 0.86 -10.87
N PRO A 48 -5.91 1.04 -10.03
CA PRO A 48 -4.84 2.02 -10.28
C PRO A 48 -4.09 1.75 -11.58
N TRP A 49 -4.14 0.51 -12.07
CA TRP A 49 -3.65 0.10 -13.39
C TRP A 49 -4.60 0.45 -14.56
N ARG A 50 -5.76 1.06 -14.31
CA ARG A 50 -6.64 1.59 -15.37
C ARG A 50 -6.44 3.11 -15.47
N LYS A 51 -6.25 3.60 -16.70
CA LYS A 51 -6.34 5.04 -16.98
C LYS A 51 -7.72 5.55 -16.55
N ASP A 52 -7.78 6.61 -15.74
CA ASP A 52 -9.04 7.32 -15.53
C ASP A 52 -9.41 7.99 -16.87
N PRO A 53 -10.58 7.69 -17.47
CA PRO A 53 -11.02 8.36 -18.69
C PRO A 53 -11.14 9.88 -18.55
N ARG A 54 -11.17 10.41 -17.31
CA ARG A 54 -11.25 11.85 -17.01
C ARG A 54 -9.90 12.52 -16.84
N GLU A 55 -8.82 11.77 -16.67
CA GLU A 55 -7.46 12.31 -16.70
C GLU A 55 -7.05 12.49 -18.17
N GLY A 56 -7.26 13.70 -18.67
CA GLY A 56 -6.93 14.10 -20.03
C GLY A 56 -5.49 13.75 -20.40
N ALA A 57 -5.28 13.52 -21.70
CA ALA A 57 -4.06 13.03 -22.36
C ALA A 57 -2.80 13.93 -22.24
N ALA A 58 -2.54 14.51 -21.07
CA ALA A 58 -1.44 15.45 -20.82
C ALA A 58 -0.40 14.93 -19.81
N ALA A 59 -0.53 13.70 -19.30
CA ALA A 59 0.54 13.04 -18.56
C ALA A 59 1.18 11.97 -19.46
N ASP A 60 2.45 12.14 -19.80
CA ASP A 60 3.33 11.19 -20.50
C ASP A 60 3.56 9.86 -19.74
N GLY A 61 2.76 9.57 -18.72
CA GLY A 61 2.76 8.31 -17.98
C GLY A 61 1.67 7.38 -18.48
N GLY A 62 2.05 6.30 -19.17
CA GLY A 62 1.14 5.17 -19.37
C GLY A 62 0.62 4.66 -18.02
N ALA A 63 -0.57 4.05 -18.01
CA ALA A 63 -1.07 3.38 -16.80
C ALA A 63 -0.05 2.32 -16.37
N GLU A 64 0.24 2.27 -15.08
CA GLU A 64 1.21 1.33 -14.55
C GLU A 64 0.70 -0.11 -14.74
N PRO A 65 1.52 -1.04 -15.26
CA PRO A 65 1.13 -2.44 -15.43
C PRO A 65 0.66 -3.06 -14.12
N VAL A 66 -0.39 -3.89 -14.19
CA VAL A 66 -1.02 -4.52 -13.01
C VAL A 66 0.01 -5.28 -12.17
N ASP A 67 0.93 -6.00 -12.81
CA ASP A 67 1.99 -6.79 -12.17
C ASP A 67 2.92 -5.93 -11.32
N ARG A 68 3.28 -4.74 -11.80
CA ARG A 68 4.16 -3.83 -11.08
C ARG A 68 3.46 -3.23 -9.85
N VAL A 69 2.20 -2.80 -10.00
CA VAL A 69 1.43 -2.22 -8.88
C VAL A 69 1.25 -3.24 -7.76
N VAL A 70 0.74 -4.42 -8.10
CA VAL A 70 0.41 -5.45 -7.10
C VAL A 70 1.67 -6.11 -6.52
N GLY A 71 2.75 -6.22 -7.31
CA GLY A 71 4.06 -6.62 -6.81
C GLY A 71 4.63 -5.61 -5.81
N GLY A 72 4.41 -4.31 -6.03
CA GLY A 72 4.73 -3.25 -5.07
C GLY A 72 3.97 -3.39 -3.76
N TRP A 73 2.66 -3.64 -3.82
CA TRP A 73 1.85 -3.88 -2.63
C TRP A 73 2.25 -5.14 -1.86
N ALA A 74 2.50 -6.26 -2.56
CA ALA A 74 3.00 -7.47 -1.92
C ALA A 74 4.33 -7.24 -1.22
N THR A 75 5.24 -6.49 -1.84
CA THR A 75 6.52 -6.13 -1.23
C THR A 75 6.33 -5.26 0.01
N ALA A 76 5.47 -4.24 -0.06
CA ALA A 76 5.17 -3.37 1.08
C ALA A 76 4.57 -4.15 2.27
N LEU A 77 3.60 -5.04 2.01
CA LEU A 77 3.03 -5.92 3.03
C LEU A 77 4.08 -6.88 3.62
N ALA A 78 4.90 -7.48 2.77
CA ALA A 78 5.91 -8.45 3.19
C ALA A 78 7.04 -7.81 3.99
N VAL A 79 7.44 -6.58 3.67
CA VAL A 79 8.48 -5.83 4.43
C VAL A 79 7.95 -5.44 5.81
N GLY A 80 6.67 -5.08 5.90
CA GLY A 80 6.01 -4.75 7.17
C GLY A 80 5.62 -5.96 8.04
N SER A 81 6.01 -7.18 7.64
CA SER A 81 5.58 -8.40 8.30
C SER A 81 6.64 -9.51 8.27
N THR A 82 6.35 -10.64 8.92
CA THR A 82 7.20 -11.84 8.93
C THR A 82 6.66 -12.97 8.05
N TRP A 83 5.50 -12.76 7.41
CA TRP A 83 4.81 -13.75 6.60
C TRP A 83 4.95 -13.44 5.10
N PRO A 84 4.96 -14.48 4.23
CA PRO A 84 5.00 -14.28 2.79
C PRO A 84 3.67 -13.73 2.24
N VAL A 85 3.77 -12.95 1.16
CA VAL A 85 2.64 -12.38 0.42
C VAL A 85 2.74 -12.77 -1.05
N LEU A 86 1.68 -13.36 -1.57
CA LEU A 86 1.57 -13.79 -2.96
C LEU A 86 0.56 -12.89 -3.68
N ALA A 87 1.06 -11.98 -4.52
CA ALA A 87 0.24 -11.23 -5.45
C ALA A 87 -0.06 -12.09 -6.68
N LEU A 88 -1.34 -12.36 -6.94
CA LEU A 88 -1.83 -12.93 -8.19
C LEU A 88 -2.36 -11.79 -9.06
N TRP A 89 -2.08 -11.82 -10.35
CA TRP A 89 -2.49 -10.77 -11.29
C TRP A 89 -2.75 -11.34 -12.67
N TRP A 90 -3.63 -10.67 -13.41
CA TRP A 90 -3.91 -11.00 -14.79
C TRP A 90 -4.43 -9.77 -15.52
N ASP A 91 -4.06 -9.69 -16.79
CA ASP A 91 -4.55 -8.74 -17.78
C ASP A 91 -4.97 -9.50 -19.05
N ASP A 92 -5.20 -8.79 -20.16
CA ASP A 92 -5.67 -9.41 -21.40
C ASP A 92 -4.57 -10.24 -22.11
N ASP A 93 -3.31 -9.93 -21.84
CA ASP A 93 -2.16 -10.51 -22.55
C ASP A 93 -1.41 -11.55 -21.71
N ARG A 94 -1.47 -11.41 -20.38
CA ARG A 94 -0.61 -12.14 -19.44
C ARG A 94 -1.30 -12.38 -18.10
N SER A 95 -0.83 -13.40 -17.42
CA SER A 95 -1.16 -13.62 -16.01
C SER A 95 0.06 -14.12 -15.26
N GLY A 96 0.07 -13.94 -13.96
CA GLY A 96 1.21 -14.40 -13.18
C GLY A 96 1.03 -14.16 -11.69
N TYR A 97 2.13 -14.39 -11.00
CA TYR A 97 2.22 -14.09 -9.59
C TYR A 97 3.56 -13.45 -9.22
N THR A 98 3.58 -12.79 -8.08
CA THR A 98 4.80 -12.32 -7.41
C THR A 98 4.72 -12.65 -5.93
N LEU A 99 5.72 -13.37 -5.45
CA LEU A 99 5.91 -13.75 -4.06
C LEU A 99 6.95 -12.84 -3.40
N ALA A 100 6.50 -12.08 -2.41
CA ALA A 100 7.34 -11.27 -1.54
C ALA A 100 7.44 -11.90 -0.14
N SER A 101 8.58 -11.74 0.53
CA SER A 101 8.82 -12.27 1.88
C SER A 101 9.91 -11.47 2.58
N GLY A 102 9.52 -10.60 3.52
CA GLY A 102 10.44 -9.68 4.19
C GLY A 102 11.26 -8.85 3.21
N PHE A 103 12.56 -8.75 3.48
CA PHE A 103 13.54 -8.03 2.65
C PHE A 103 14.14 -8.87 1.51
N ARG A 104 13.64 -10.09 1.27
CA ARG A 104 14.16 -10.93 0.18
C ARG A 104 13.69 -10.38 -1.17
N ARG A 105 14.53 -10.50 -2.19
CA ARG A 105 14.14 -10.17 -3.58
C ARG A 105 12.85 -10.93 -3.95
N PRO A 106 11.79 -10.24 -4.40
CA PRO A 106 10.57 -10.89 -4.86
C PRO A 106 10.85 -11.88 -5.99
N VAL A 107 10.09 -12.96 -6.03
CA VAL A 107 10.17 -14.00 -7.07
C VAL A 107 8.81 -14.13 -7.70
N GLY A 108 8.75 -14.15 -9.02
CA GLY A 108 7.48 -14.23 -9.74
C GLY A 108 7.58 -15.15 -10.95
N TYR A 109 6.41 -15.56 -11.43
CA TYR A 109 6.28 -16.33 -12.65
C TYR A 109 5.14 -15.76 -13.48
N THR A 110 5.31 -15.79 -14.80
CA THR A 110 4.37 -15.21 -15.76
C THR A 110 4.06 -16.20 -16.86
N TRP A 111 2.80 -16.28 -17.24
CA TRP A 111 2.29 -16.94 -18.44
C TRP A 111 1.70 -15.90 -19.39
N LEU A 112 1.87 -16.12 -20.69
CA LEU A 112 1.09 -15.40 -21.71
C LEU A 112 -0.37 -15.85 -21.67
N ALA A 113 -1.26 -15.13 -22.37
CA ALA A 113 -2.70 -15.40 -22.40
C ALA A 113 -3.04 -16.86 -22.77
N ASP A 114 -2.28 -17.45 -23.70
CA ASP A 114 -2.42 -18.84 -24.13
C ASP A 114 -1.85 -19.88 -23.13
N GLY A 115 -1.32 -19.42 -21.99
CA GLY A 115 -0.67 -20.27 -20.99
C GLY A 115 0.79 -20.59 -21.28
N THR A 116 1.39 -20.00 -22.33
CA THR A 116 2.81 -20.19 -22.64
C THR A 116 3.67 -19.65 -21.49
N PRO A 117 4.61 -20.45 -20.96
CA PRO A 117 5.53 -20.01 -19.91
C PRO A 117 6.45 -18.89 -20.41
N ALA A 118 6.56 -17.80 -19.64
CA ALA A 118 7.36 -16.62 -19.99
C ALA A 118 8.39 -16.23 -18.90
N ALA A 119 8.67 -17.13 -17.95
CA ALA A 119 9.60 -16.92 -16.85
C ALA A 119 10.45 -18.16 -16.56
N GLU A 120 11.54 -17.99 -15.81
CA GLU A 120 12.46 -19.07 -15.45
C GLU A 120 11.81 -20.07 -14.46
N GLU A 121 12.01 -21.36 -14.72
CA GLU A 121 11.47 -22.46 -13.90
C GLU A 121 12.00 -22.44 -12.45
N GLU A 122 13.21 -21.92 -12.21
CA GLU A 122 13.80 -21.77 -10.87
C GLU A 122 12.92 -20.93 -9.92
N ALA A 123 12.08 -20.06 -10.47
CA ALA A 123 11.13 -19.29 -9.71
C ALA A 123 10.11 -20.18 -8.97
N MET A 124 9.71 -21.33 -9.55
CA MET A 124 8.78 -22.27 -8.91
C MET A 124 9.38 -22.93 -7.68
N ARG A 125 10.60 -23.47 -7.79
CA ARG A 125 11.31 -24.09 -6.65
C ARG A 125 11.57 -23.08 -5.53
N THR A 126 12.01 -21.88 -5.89
CA THR A 126 12.23 -20.82 -4.91
C THR A 126 10.92 -20.39 -4.23
N SER A 127 9.82 -20.36 -4.98
CA SER A 127 8.50 -20.03 -4.42
C SER A 127 8.01 -21.10 -3.45
N ALA A 128 8.14 -22.38 -3.83
CA ALA A 128 7.79 -23.52 -2.98
C ALA A 128 8.55 -23.50 -1.66
N ALA A 129 9.87 -23.29 -1.71
CA ALA A 129 10.71 -23.23 -0.52
C ALA A 129 10.31 -22.09 0.43
N ARG A 130 9.99 -20.90 -0.11
CA ARG A 130 9.57 -19.73 0.69
C ARG A 130 8.17 -19.87 1.28
N LEU A 131 7.29 -20.59 0.58
CA LEU A 131 5.95 -20.93 1.05
C LEU A 131 5.94 -22.17 1.96
N GLY A 132 7.08 -22.84 2.15
CA GLY A 132 7.16 -24.05 2.97
C GLY A 132 6.28 -25.19 2.43
N LEU A 133 6.17 -25.29 1.10
CA LEU A 133 5.49 -26.39 0.43
C LEU A 133 6.34 -27.66 0.48
N ASP A 134 5.72 -28.82 0.23
CA ASP A 134 6.43 -30.08 0.18
C ASP A 134 7.50 -30.07 -0.93
N PRO A 135 8.78 -30.34 -0.60
CA PRO A 135 9.88 -30.19 -1.56
C PRO A 135 9.86 -31.21 -2.70
N VAL A 136 8.95 -32.20 -2.66
CA VAL A 136 8.85 -33.26 -3.67
C VAL A 136 7.54 -33.14 -4.44
N LEU A 137 6.40 -33.36 -3.78
CA LEU A 137 5.09 -33.45 -4.41
C LEU A 137 4.59 -32.08 -4.88
N ASP A 138 4.76 -31.04 -4.06
CA ASP A 138 4.29 -29.70 -4.42
C ASP A 138 5.20 -29.06 -5.46
N VAL A 139 6.52 -29.24 -5.33
CA VAL A 139 7.47 -28.78 -6.33
C VAL A 139 7.19 -29.42 -7.69
N GLN A 140 6.98 -30.74 -7.76
CA GLN A 140 6.64 -31.41 -9.02
C GLN A 140 5.32 -30.89 -9.63
N ALA A 141 4.32 -30.61 -8.79
CA ALA A 141 3.06 -30.05 -9.25
C ALA A 141 3.22 -28.62 -9.79
N LEU A 142 4.06 -27.80 -9.17
CA LEU A 142 4.37 -26.45 -9.65
C LEU A 142 5.20 -26.46 -10.94
N GLU A 143 6.21 -27.34 -11.04
CA GLU A 143 7.01 -27.53 -12.25
C GLU A 143 6.14 -28.06 -13.42
N ALA A 144 5.07 -28.81 -13.15
CA ALA A 144 4.13 -29.19 -14.20
C ALA A 144 3.42 -27.97 -14.84
N LEU A 145 3.24 -26.87 -14.09
CA LEU A 145 2.63 -25.64 -14.60
C LEU A 145 3.53 -24.84 -15.55
N THR A 146 4.83 -25.14 -15.61
CA THR A 146 5.79 -24.48 -16.52
C THR A 146 5.90 -25.19 -17.87
N ARG A 147 5.29 -26.38 -18.02
CA ARG A 147 5.30 -27.14 -19.28
C ARG A 147 4.23 -26.63 -20.23
N ALA A 148 4.55 -26.61 -21.53
CA ALA A 148 3.58 -26.32 -22.57
C ALA A 148 2.39 -27.29 -22.50
N ASP A 149 1.17 -26.74 -22.49
CA ASP A 149 -0.09 -27.47 -22.52
C ASP A 149 -1.09 -26.61 -23.31
N PRO A 150 -1.52 -27.06 -24.50
CA PRO A 150 -2.39 -26.28 -25.37
C PRO A 150 -3.82 -26.10 -24.82
N GLU A 151 -4.23 -26.90 -23.83
CA GLU A 151 -5.57 -26.83 -23.24
C GLU A 151 -5.62 -25.91 -22.00
N ALA A 152 -4.47 -25.44 -21.51
CA ALA A 152 -4.36 -24.68 -20.27
C ALA A 152 -3.92 -23.23 -20.52
N ASP A 153 -4.91 -22.34 -20.66
CA ASP A 153 -4.72 -20.90 -20.72
C ASP A 153 -4.13 -20.29 -19.43
N ALA A 154 -3.75 -19.01 -19.47
CA ALA A 154 -3.14 -18.32 -18.34
C ALA A 154 -3.98 -18.38 -17.06
N ALA A 155 -5.31 -18.24 -17.18
CA ALA A 155 -6.22 -18.34 -16.04
C ALA A 155 -6.27 -19.76 -15.45
N ALA A 156 -6.19 -20.80 -16.29
CA ALA A 156 -6.08 -22.19 -15.87
C ALA A 156 -4.77 -22.45 -15.13
N ARG A 157 -3.66 -21.82 -15.54
CA ARG A 157 -2.38 -21.90 -14.82
C ARG A 157 -2.46 -21.29 -13.43
N LEU A 158 -3.06 -20.11 -13.27
CA LEU A 158 -3.28 -19.52 -11.95
C LEU A 158 -4.22 -20.36 -11.07
N ARG A 159 -5.27 -20.95 -11.65
CA ARG A 159 -6.13 -21.92 -10.95
C ARG A 159 -5.37 -23.17 -10.52
N GLY A 160 -4.46 -23.67 -11.37
CA GLY A 160 -3.55 -24.77 -11.04
C GLY A 160 -2.61 -24.44 -9.89
N LEU A 161 -2.04 -23.23 -9.88
CA LEU A 161 -1.23 -22.72 -8.77
C LEU A 161 -2.02 -22.71 -7.46
N LEU A 162 -3.24 -22.15 -7.48
CA LEU A 162 -4.12 -22.16 -6.31
C LEU A 162 -4.45 -23.58 -5.83
N ALA A 163 -4.69 -24.51 -6.76
CA ALA A 163 -4.95 -25.91 -6.44
C ALA A 163 -3.77 -26.55 -5.68
N VAL A 164 -2.53 -26.24 -6.05
CA VAL A 164 -1.35 -26.66 -5.28
C VAL A 164 -1.36 -26.03 -3.88
N LEU A 165 -1.63 -24.73 -3.78
CA LEU A 165 -1.64 -24.01 -2.51
C LEU A 165 -2.73 -24.46 -1.53
N THR A 166 -3.78 -25.16 -2.00
CA THR A 166 -4.76 -25.78 -1.09
C THR A 166 -4.12 -26.75 -0.11
N ARG A 167 -3.03 -27.42 -0.49
CA ARG A 167 -2.27 -28.32 0.39
C ARG A 167 -1.51 -27.57 1.48
N ALA A 168 -1.30 -26.26 1.31
CA ALA A 168 -0.72 -25.36 2.30
C ALA A 168 -1.76 -24.56 3.09
N GLY A 169 -3.05 -24.94 2.99
CA GLY A 169 -4.14 -24.33 3.75
C GLY A 169 -4.91 -23.23 3.02
N VAL A 170 -4.55 -22.88 1.77
CA VAL A 170 -5.29 -21.86 1.01
C VAL A 170 -6.66 -22.40 0.59
N ALA A 171 -7.73 -21.73 1.00
CA ALA A 171 -9.10 -21.98 0.59
C ALA A 171 -9.78 -20.64 0.28
N LEU A 172 -9.75 -20.23 -0.99
CA LEU A 172 -10.40 -18.99 -1.39
C LEU A 172 -11.93 -19.09 -1.30
N PRO A 173 -12.60 -18.02 -0.83
CA PRO A 173 -14.06 -17.93 -0.89
C PRO A 173 -14.60 -18.20 -2.31
N PRO A 174 -15.73 -18.93 -2.43
CA PRO A 174 -16.34 -19.21 -3.73
C PRO A 174 -16.58 -17.93 -4.53
N GLY A 175 -16.14 -17.92 -5.80
CA GLY A 175 -16.26 -16.78 -6.70
C GLY A 175 -15.07 -15.81 -6.71
N LEU A 176 -14.10 -15.95 -5.79
CA LEU A 176 -12.80 -15.28 -5.88
C LEU A 176 -11.84 -16.09 -6.76
N THR A 177 -12.13 -16.15 -8.05
CA THR A 177 -11.41 -16.99 -9.00
C THR A 177 -10.48 -16.17 -9.89
N PRO A 178 -9.20 -16.58 -10.08
CA PRO A 178 -8.34 -15.94 -11.06
C PRO A 178 -8.93 -15.94 -12.47
N GLY A 179 -8.74 -14.85 -13.19
CA GLY A 179 -9.35 -14.60 -14.51
C GLY A 179 -10.64 -13.80 -14.46
N GLU A 180 -11.27 -13.65 -13.29
CA GLU A 180 -12.46 -12.80 -13.15
C GLU A 180 -12.09 -11.30 -13.13
N PRO A 181 -12.94 -10.40 -13.66
CA PRO A 181 -12.69 -8.96 -13.56
C PRO A 181 -12.70 -8.48 -12.10
N GLY A 182 -11.86 -7.50 -11.77
CA GLY A 182 -11.77 -6.97 -10.40
C GLY A 182 -13.08 -6.50 -9.77
N ASP A 183 -14.06 -6.00 -10.56
CA ASP A 183 -15.37 -5.62 -10.04
C ASP A 183 -16.17 -6.82 -9.54
N ARG A 184 -16.09 -7.95 -10.27
CA ARG A 184 -16.75 -9.18 -9.88
C ARG A 184 -16.11 -9.75 -8.61
N LEU A 185 -14.79 -9.78 -8.55
CA LEU A 185 -14.06 -10.18 -7.35
C LEU A 185 -14.47 -9.37 -6.13
N ARG A 186 -14.54 -8.04 -6.27
CA ARG A 186 -15.02 -7.18 -5.17
C ARG A 186 -16.45 -7.49 -4.78
N SER A 187 -17.35 -7.63 -5.76
CA SER A 187 -18.77 -7.90 -5.46
C SER A 187 -18.94 -9.20 -4.68
N VAL A 188 -18.16 -10.23 -5.01
CA VAL A 188 -18.14 -11.51 -4.30
C VAL A 188 -17.54 -11.34 -2.91
N ALA A 189 -16.38 -10.68 -2.80
CA ALA A 189 -15.74 -10.43 -1.51
C ALA A 189 -16.64 -9.64 -0.56
N GLY A 190 -17.36 -8.64 -1.05
CA GLY A 190 -18.22 -7.78 -0.23
C GLY A 190 -19.47 -8.46 0.32
N ILE A 191 -19.86 -9.62 -0.22
CA ILE A 191 -20.97 -10.45 0.30
C ILE A 191 -20.47 -11.46 1.35
N HIS A 192 -19.15 -11.64 1.49
CA HIS A 192 -18.60 -12.60 2.45
C HIS A 192 -18.94 -12.18 3.90
N PRO A 193 -19.42 -13.10 4.77
CA PRO A 193 -19.86 -12.75 6.13
C PRO A 193 -18.78 -12.13 7.01
N GLN A 194 -17.52 -12.43 6.71
CA GLN A 194 -16.33 -11.95 7.43
C GLN A 194 -15.53 -10.95 6.57
N ALA A 195 -16.18 -10.28 5.61
CA ALA A 195 -15.54 -9.23 4.84
C ALA A 195 -15.32 -7.99 5.70
N GLU A 196 -14.08 -7.52 5.68
CA GLU A 196 -13.68 -6.29 6.32
C GLU A 196 -13.21 -5.30 5.27
N GLN A 197 -13.72 -4.08 5.36
CA GLN A 197 -13.27 -3.02 4.48
C GLN A 197 -12.02 -2.37 5.07
N ILE A 198 -10.90 -2.50 4.37
CA ILE A 198 -9.67 -1.77 4.65
C ILE A 198 -9.84 -0.40 4.02
N GLU A 199 -10.47 0.51 4.76
CA GLU A 199 -10.50 1.93 4.39
C GLU A 199 -9.32 2.66 5.00
N TRP A 200 -8.77 3.60 4.23
CA TRP A 200 -7.96 4.65 4.79
C TRP A 200 -8.90 5.75 5.30
N ALA A 201 -9.08 5.83 6.62
CA ALA A 201 -9.58 7.04 7.27
C ALA A 201 -8.62 8.16 6.88
N GLY A 202 -9.14 9.21 6.23
CA GLY A 202 -8.36 10.19 5.48
C GLY A 202 -7.13 10.73 6.22
N TRP A 203 -6.20 11.39 5.52
CA TRP A 203 -4.99 12.02 6.07
C TRP A 203 -5.29 12.87 7.31
N ARG A 204 -6.50 13.42 7.40
CA ARG A 204 -7.02 14.15 8.54
C ARG A 204 -7.15 13.33 9.83
N ASP A 205 -7.55 12.07 9.76
CA ASP A 205 -7.72 11.20 10.93
C ASP A 205 -6.39 10.63 11.41
N ALA A 206 -5.46 10.31 10.48
CA ALA A 206 -4.09 9.93 10.83
C ALA A 206 -3.30 11.11 11.44
N VAL A 207 -3.42 12.32 10.88
CA VAL A 207 -2.80 13.53 11.46
C VAL A 207 -3.46 13.91 12.77
N ARG A 208 -4.76 13.70 12.94
CA ARG A 208 -5.45 13.97 14.20
C ARG A 208 -5.07 12.98 15.29
N ALA A 209 -4.95 11.69 14.97
CA ALA A 209 -4.52 10.68 15.92
C ALA A 209 -3.04 10.84 16.32
N GLU A 210 -2.16 11.18 15.37
CA GLU A 210 -0.76 11.51 15.68
C GLU A 210 -0.63 12.84 16.42
N LEU A 211 -1.43 13.87 16.09
CA LEU A 211 -1.45 15.12 16.88
C LEU A 211 -1.98 14.87 18.29
N ASP A 212 -3.09 14.14 18.48
CA ASP A 212 -3.64 13.84 19.82
C ASP A 212 -2.66 13.00 20.66
N ALA A 213 -1.90 12.09 20.03
CA ALA A 213 -0.85 11.33 20.70
C ALA A 213 0.37 12.20 21.08
N VAL A 214 0.74 13.18 20.24
CA VAL A 214 1.82 14.15 20.53
C VAL A 214 1.36 15.21 21.55
N GLU A 215 0.07 15.56 21.53
CA GLU A 215 -0.59 16.54 22.41
C GLU A 215 -0.80 15.98 23.82
N SER A 216 -1.04 14.67 23.94
CA SER A 216 -1.09 13.94 25.22
C SER A 216 0.29 13.51 25.77
N GLY A 217 1.35 13.64 24.96
CA GLY A 217 2.74 13.37 25.35
C GLY A 217 3.43 14.51 26.12
N SER A 218 4.61 14.23 26.71
CA SER A 218 5.38 15.19 27.52
C SER A 218 5.88 16.44 26.77
N LEU A 219 5.75 16.45 25.45
CA LEU A 219 6.11 17.56 24.55
C LEU A 219 4.92 18.47 24.16
N GLY A 220 3.68 18.05 24.43
CA GLY A 220 2.47 18.84 24.16
C GLY A 220 2.50 20.29 24.68
N PRO A 221 3.03 20.58 25.89
CA PRO A 221 3.09 21.94 26.41
C PRO A 221 4.04 22.89 25.67
N TRP A 222 5.05 22.34 24.97
CA TRP A 222 6.06 23.12 24.22
C TRP A 222 5.65 23.41 22.77
N MET A 223 4.74 22.61 22.20
CA MET A 223 4.24 22.80 20.83
C MET A 223 2.87 23.50 20.80
N LEU A 224 1.98 23.26 21.77
CA LEU A 224 0.57 23.71 21.72
C LEU A 224 0.08 24.43 23.00
N GLY A 225 0.93 24.55 24.03
CA GLY A 225 0.59 25.13 25.33
C GLY A 225 1.08 26.59 25.57
N PRO A 226 0.77 27.19 26.74
CA PRO A 226 1.15 28.58 27.09
C PRO A 226 2.66 28.85 27.03
N ARG A 227 3.52 27.82 27.04
CA ARG A 227 4.97 27.96 26.84
C ARG A 227 5.37 28.18 25.37
N ALA A 228 4.59 27.72 24.39
CA ALA A 228 4.79 28.07 22.99
C ALA A 228 4.62 29.59 22.74
N ARG A 229 3.71 30.25 23.48
CA ARG A 229 3.58 31.73 23.48
C ARG A 229 4.82 32.43 24.03
N ALA A 230 5.48 31.84 25.03
CA ALA A 230 6.72 32.39 25.59
C ALA A 230 7.90 32.24 24.61
N VAL A 231 7.98 31.13 23.87
CA VAL A 231 9.00 30.92 22.83
C VAL A 231 8.80 31.87 21.65
N ALA A 232 7.56 32.05 21.18
CA ALA A 232 7.26 33.02 20.13
C ALA A 232 7.57 34.47 20.57
N ALA A 233 7.28 34.83 21.82
CA ALA A 233 7.64 36.14 22.38
C ALA A 233 9.17 36.32 22.50
N ALA A 234 9.89 35.28 22.94
CA ALA A 234 11.34 35.30 23.05
C ALA A 234 12.03 35.45 21.69
N GLN A 235 11.53 34.77 20.65
CA GLN A 235 12.06 34.86 19.28
C GLN A 235 11.85 36.25 18.67
N VAL A 236 10.69 36.89 18.91
CA VAL A 236 10.45 38.28 18.48
C VAL A 236 11.34 39.26 19.25
N ALA A 237 11.50 39.06 20.57
CA ALA A 237 12.34 39.90 21.41
C ALA A 237 13.84 39.84 21.07
N THR A 238 14.32 38.70 20.52
CA THR A 238 15.72 38.55 20.06
C THR A 238 15.91 38.91 18.59
N GLY A 239 14.92 38.68 17.71
CA GLY A 239 14.99 39.01 16.28
C GLY A 239 15.06 40.52 16.00
N LEU A 240 14.34 41.34 16.78
CA LEU A 240 14.32 42.80 16.61
C LEU A 240 15.69 43.48 16.87
N PRO A 241 16.42 43.20 17.97
CA PRO A 241 17.74 43.79 18.19
C PRO A 241 18.81 43.26 17.23
N LEU A 242 18.73 41.99 16.80
CA LEU A 242 19.67 41.40 15.84
C LEU A 242 19.52 42.00 14.43
N THR A 243 18.29 42.24 13.97
CA THR A 243 18.04 42.94 12.69
C THR A 243 18.51 44.39 12.73
N LEU A 244 18.25 45.12 13.82
CA LEU A 244 18.75 46.49 14.00
C LEU A 244 20.28 46.55 14.04
N TRP A 245 20.92 45.59 14.72
CA TRP A 245 22.38 45.54 14.85
C TRP A 245 23.06 45.15 13.54
N GLY A 246 22.50 44.19 12.80
CA GLY A 246 22.98 43.79 11.46
C GLY A 246 22.88 44.93 10.44
N ALA A 247 21.77 45.70 10.48
CA ALA A 247 21.58 46.88 9.65
C ALA A 247 22.59 47.98 9.99
N ARG A 248 22.87 48.19 11.29
CA ARG A 248 23.84 49.20 11.76
C ARG A 248 25.29 48.85 11.39
N ARG A 249 25.63 47.58 11.24
CA ARG A 249 26.98 47.12 10.83
C ARG A 249 27.12 46.79 9.33
N ARG A 250 26.10 47.07 8.51
CA ARG A 250 26.06 46.76 7.06
C ARG A 250 26.45 45.31 6.72
N SER A 251 26.08 44.35 7.55
CA SER A 251 26.35 42.92 7.28
C SER A 251 25.07 42.22 6.80
N GLY A 252 25.02 41.94 5.49
CA GLY A 252 23.84 41.37 4.84
C GLY A 252 23.36 40.05 5.46
N GLY A 253 24.29 39.20 5.93
CA GLY A 253 23.96 37.89 6.51
C GLY A 253 23.22 37.96 7.85
N TRP A 254 23.50 38.97 8.68
CA TRP A 254 22.81 39.13 9.97
C TRP A 254 21.41 39.73 9.81
N VAL A 255 21.22 40.55 8.77
CA VAL A 255 19.90 41.10 8.43
C VAL A 255 18.98 40.00 7.89
N THR A 256 19.46 39.12 7.01
CA THR A 256 18.65 37.99 6.51
C THR A 256 18.28 37.01 7.61
N ALA A 257 19.22 36.65 8.49
CA ALA A 257 18.94 35.76 9.62
C ALA A 257 17.85 36.33 10.55
N GLY A 258 17.93 37.62 10.87
CA GLY A 258 16.92 38.29 11.70
C GLY A 258 15.56 38.42 11.01
N LEU A 259 15.52 38.63 9.69
CA LEU A 259 14.27 38.70 8.91
C LEU A 259 13.57 37.33 8.85
N ILE A 260 14.34 36.24 8.69
CA ILE A 260 13.82 34.86 8.70
C ILE A 260 13.16 34.55 10.04
N LEU A 261 13.79 34.94 11.15
CA LEU A 261 13.23 34.77 12.50
C LEU A 261 11.92 35.56 12.70
N LEU A 262 11.83 36.79 12.18
CA LEU A 262 10.61 37.60 12.26
C LEU A 262 9.46 37.01 11.45
N VAL A 263 9.74 36.52 10.23
CA VAL A 263 8.74 35.86 9.37
C VAL A 263 8.21 34.58 10.04
N GLN A 264 9.10 33.76 10.60
CA GLN A 264 8.72 32.54 11.33
C GLN A 264 7.86 32.86 12.56
N GLY A 265 8.21 33.89 13.33
CA GLY A 265 7.41 34.33 14.49
C GLY A 265 6.02 34.87 14.12
N LEU A 266 5.91 35.62 13.03
CA LEU A 266 4.64 36.14 12.51
C LEU A 266 3.73 35.03 11.96
N LEU A 267 4.29 34.05 11.26
CA LEU A 267 3.57 32.86 10.79
C LEU A 267 3.00 32.04 11.97
N GLY A 268 3.76 31.90 13.06
CA GLY A 268 3.28 31.25 14.28
C GLY A 268 2.12 31.99 14.97
N PHE A 269 2.10 33.33 14.92
CA PHE A 269 0.98 34.13 15.45
C PHE A 269 -0.25 34.09 14.54
N ALA A 270 -0.07 34.14 13.22
CA ALA A 270 -1.17 34.09 12.25
C ALA A 270 -1.89 32.74 12.30
N TYR A 271 -1.15 31.63 12.36
CA TYR A 271 -1.72 30.28 12.49
C TYR A 271 -2.59 30.13 13.74
N ASN A 272 -2.14 30.70 14.88
CA ASN A 272 -2.91 30.71 16.11
C ASN A 272 -4.15 31.63 16.07
N ARG A 273 -4.12 32.72 15.30
CA ARG A 273 -5.27 33.63 15.12
C ARG A 273 -6.37 33.00 14.27
N PHE A 274 -6.02 32.32 13.19
CA PHE A 274 -7.01 31.70 12.30
C PHE A 274 -7.77 30.55 12.97
N ARG A 275 -7.11 29.79 13.86
CA ARG A 275 -7.76 28.69 14.58
C ARG A 275 -8.62 29.15 15.77
N GLY A 276 -8.34 30.32 16.35
CA GLY A 276 -9.20 30.94 17.37
C GLY A 276 -10.52 31.51 16.82
N ALA A 277 -10.63 31.68 15.50
CA ALA A 277 -11.84 32.14 14.83
C ALA A 277 -12.77 30.99 14.39
N GLU A 278 -12.26 29.76 14.33
CA GLU A 278 -13.00 28.56 13.89
C GLU A 278 -13.75 27.85 15.04
N ASN A 279 -13.83 28.48 16.22
CA ASN A 279 -14.60 27.96 17.35
C ASN A 279 -15.54 29.03 17.95
N PRO A 280 -16.65 29.39 17.27
CA PRO A 280 -17.74 30.12 17.90
C PRO A 280 -18.73 29.14 18.57
N GLY A 281 -18.70 29.12 19.90
CA GLY A 281 -19.68 28.46 20.79
C GLY A 281 -19.10 27.22 21.47
N ARG A 282 -18.97 27.09 22.79
CA ARG A 282 -19.82 27.55 23.91
C ARG A 282 -21.31 27.40 23.69
#